data_AF-A0A3N5S835-F1
#
_entry.id   AF-A0A3N5S835-F1
#
_cell.length_a   1.000
_cell.length_b   1.000
_cell.length_c   1.000
_cell.angle_alpha   90.00
_cell.angle_beta   90.00
_cell.angle_gamma   90.00
#
_symmetry.space_group_name_H-M   'P 1'
#
loop_
_entity.id
_entity.type
_entity.pdbx_description
1 polymer ?
#
loop_
_entity_poly.entity_id
_entity_poly.type
_entity_poly.pdbx_seq_one_letter_code
_entity_poly.pdbx_strand_id
1 'polypeptide(L)'
;MATTIGDLLDKLTVRGELYRKLSDDTIECYACGHRCKIREGRRGICQVRFNQGGELRVPWGYVAALQSDPIEKKPFFHVMPGTNALTFGMLGCDFHCGYCFTGDTMVLTNRGPVSLQDAFELGVTLKEQPDGDISIPFDLKAITSSGSLRKVKAVFRHPYEGEMVKIKPYYLPSITCTPDHRVYATDDENTEPYLIQAKDLKINQYLAVPRRFSFSSLPAVDAMEYIASHNEQVLCREAREFARIDLKDSRQFVQFAAEGRSFSQNRMITRHENNDIAPNIIEMEKFYLVPVREIRCEPFKGHVFNMEVEEEHNYLANFLLVSNCQNWLTSQAMRDPDSDISANYIRKISPQEMVQLAHRTHASTVVSSYNEPLITSEWAVEIFKEAKAAGLMCAYVSNGNNTPEVMEYIRPYISAYKVDLKCMQDKNYRKLGGVLQNTLDGIKRAHEMGLWVEIVTLTIPGFNDSNEELWDAARFIAGVSKDIPWHVTAFHKDYKMTDYDNTDAKTLLRAAEIGREAGLQFVYAGNLPGRTGEYEDTFCPQCNERLIQRSGYTIHEYRITGEGTCPKCNAKVPGIWPKDPSQVTLNGMGIPLPVR
;
A
#
# COMPACT_ATOMS: atom_id res chain seq x y z
N MET A 1 -26.39 4.73 14.69
CA MET A 1 -25.29 4.02 13.99
C MET A 1 -24.21 5.03 13.68
N ALA A 2 -22.94 4.73 13.95
CA ALA A 2 -21.84 5.58 13.50
C ALA A 2 -21.85 5.60 11.96
N THR A 3 -21.70 6.78 11.37
CA THR A 3 -21.63 6.92 9.90
C THR A 3 -20.33 6.29 9.43
N THR A 4 -20.40 5.27 8.57
CA THR A 4 -19.19 4.63 8.01
C THR A 4 -18.53 5.56 6.99
N ILE A 5 -17.25 5.33 6.66
CA ILE A 5 -16.60 6.08 5.57
C ILE A 5 -17.34 5.89 4.25
N GLY A 6 -17.91 4.71 4.00
CA GLY A 6 -18.76 4.44 2.84
C GLY A 6 -20.02 5.30 2.81
N ASP A 7 -20.74 5.40 3.93
CA ASP A 7 -21.93 6.28 4.04
C ASP A 7 -21.59 7.75 3.82
N LEU A 8 -20.41 8.18 4.26
CA LEU A 8 -19.91 9.54 4.05
C LEU A 8 -19.57 9.77 2.57
N LEU A 9 -18.85 8.84 1.95
CA LEU A 9 -18.44 8.94 0.55
C LEU A 9 -19.62 8.85 -0.42
N ASP A 10 -20.63 8.02 -0.14
CA ASP A 10 -21.83 7.91 -0.98
C ASP A 10 -22.62 9.23 -1.04
N LYS A 11 -22.64 9.99 0.06
CA LYS A 11 -23.22 11.35 0.12
C LYS A 11 -22.40 12.38 -0.65
N LEU A 12 -21.13 12.07 -0.94
CA LEU A 12 -20.20 12.89 -1.70
C LEU A 12 -20.02 12.34 -3.12
N THR A 13 -21.15 12.00 -3.76
CA THR A 13 -21.17 11.55 -5.15
C THR A 13 -22.16 12.33 -6.00
N VAL A 14 -21.88 12.39 -7.30
CA VAL A 14 -22.81 12.85 -8.34
C VAL A 14 -22.94 11.78 -9.42
N ARG A 15 -23.85 12.00 -10.37
CA ARG A 15 -23.93 11.17 -11.58
C ARG A 15 -22.66 11.38 -12.41
N GLY A 16 -21.99 10.29 -12.76
CA GLY A 16 -20.79 10.29 -13.59
C GLY A 16 -21.08 10.34 -15.09
N GLU A 17 -20.03 10.52 -15.88
CA GLU A 17 -20.11 10.64 -17.34
C GLU A 17 -19.36 9.50 -18.06
N LEU A 18 -18.35 8.92 -17.42
CA LEU A 18 -17.48 7.91 -18.02
C LEU A 18 -18.05 6.50 -17.92
N TYR A 19 -19.20 6.26 -18.55
CA TYR A 19 -19.81 4.93 -18.63
C TYR A 19 -20.75 4.78 -19.81
N ARG A 20 -21.07 3.53 -20.15
CA ARG A 20 -22.26 3.18 -20.94
C ARG A 20 -23.23 2.33 -20.14
N LYS A 21 -24.51 2.41 -20.51
CA LYS A 21 -25.53 1.48 -20.02
C LYS A 21 -25.49 0.17 -20.82
N LEU A 22 -25.69 -0.94 -20.13
CA LEU A 22 -25.89 -2.28 -20.67
C LEU A 22 -27.32 -2.75 -20.34
N SER A 23 -27.61 -4.05 -20.50
CA SER A 23 -28.90 -4.63 -20.09
C SER A 23 -29.03 -4.71 -18.56
N ASP A 24 -30.27 -4.85 -18.07
CA ASP A 24 -30.58 -5.16 -16.67
C ASP A 24 -29.99 -4.15 -15.68
N ASP A 25 -30.12 -2.87 -16.00
CA ASP A 25 -29.55 -1.73 -15.26
C ASP A 25 -28.05 -1.82 -15.01
N THR A 26 -27.32 -2.71 -15.71
CA THR A 26 -25.87 -2.82 -15.58
C THR A 26 -25.19 -1.67 -16.32
N ILE A 27 -24.10 -1.16 -15.77
CA ILE A 27 -23.25 -0.16 -16.42
C ILE A 27 -21.86 -0.72 -16.70
N GLU A 28 -21.17 -0.18 -17.69
CA GLU A 28 -19.74 -0.41 -17.91
C GLU A 28 -18.99 0.89 -17.72
N CYS A 29 -18.13 0.94 -16.70
CA CYS A 29 -17.35 2.11 -16.33
C CYS A 29 -16.08 2.21 -17.19
N TYR A 30 -15.76 3.42 -17.65
CA TYR A 30 -14.60 3.69 -18.51
C TYR A 30 -13.47 4.44 -17.82
N ALA A 31 -13.56 4.70 -16.53
CA ALA A 31 -12.54 5.47 -15.80
C ALA A 31 -11.12 4.87 -15.89
N CYS A 32 -10.98 3.55 -15.91
CA CYS A 32 -9.69 2.87 -16.00
C CYS A 32 -9.79 1.52 -16.74
N GLY A 33 -8.64 0.90 -17.01
CA GLY A 33 -8.48 -0.29 -17.83
C GLY A 33 -9.16 -1.55 -17.28
N HIS A 34 -9.70 -1.52 -16.06
CA HIS A 34 -10.55 -2.58 -15.52
C HIS A 34 -11.90 -2.70 -16.21
N ARG A 35 -12.39 -1.61 -16.83
CA ARG A 35 -13.68 -1.58 -17.54
C ARG A 35 -14.82 -2.26 -16.77
N CYS A 36 -14.94 -1.96 -15.47
CA CYS A 36 -15.84 -2.69 -14.57
C CYS A 36 -17.28 -2.68 -15.11
N LYS A 37 -17.88 -3.87 -15.20
CA LYS A 37 -19.32 -4.04 -15.43
C LYS A 37 -20.04 -4.08 -14.08
N ILE A 38 -20.69 -2.98 -13.71
CA ILE A 38 -21.26 -2.77 -12.37
C ILE A 38 -22.78 -2.96 -12.46
N ARG A 39 -23.29 -4.04 -11.88
CA ARG A 39 -24.75 -4.29 -11.76
C ARG A 39 -25.38 -3.32 -10.76
N GLU A 40 -26.69 -3.14 -10.84
CA GLU A 40 -27.45 -2.30 -9.90
C GLU A 40 -27.09 -2.60 -8.43
N GLY A 41 -26.84 -1.55 -7.65
CA GLY A 41 -26.49 -1.66 -6.23
C GLY A 41 -25.09 -2.22 -5.92
N ARG A 42 -24.26 -2.50 -6.94
CA ARG A 42 -22.84 -2.91 -6.78
C ARG A 42 -21.88 -1.72 -6.93
N ARG A 43 -20.64 -1.93 -6.47
CA ARG A 43 -19.51 -1.02 -6.64
C ARG A 43 -18.53 -1.59 -7.67
N GLY A 44 -17.78 -0.72 -8.34
CA GLY A 44 -16.61 -1.10 -9.13
C GLY A 44 -15.44 -1.48 -8.22
N ILE A 45 -14.36 -1.99 -8.84
CA ILE A 45 -13.18 -2.48 -8.11
C ILE A 45 -12.63 -1.43 -7.13
N CYS A 46 -12.61 -0.16 -7.51
CA CYS A 46 -12.10 0.93 -6.69
C CYS A 46 -12.98 1.32 -5.49
N GLN A 47 -14.14 0.69 -5.32
CA GLN A 47 -15.16 0.91 -4.28
C GLN A 47 -15.83 2.30 -4.30
N VAL A 48 -15.18 3.34 -4.82
CA VAL A 48 -15.70 4.72 -4.82
C VAL A 48 -16.62 5.05 -6.00
N ARG A 49 -16.63 4.19 -7.02
CA ARG A 49 -17.57 4.25 -8.15
C ARG A 49 -18.61 3.15 -8.04
N PHE A 50 -19.89 3.48 -8.18
CA PHE A 50 -20.96 2.50 -7.99
C PHE A 50 -22.17 2.76 -8.86
N ASN A 51 -23.03 1.76 -9.00
CA ASN A 51 -24.25 1.86 -9.79
C ASN A 51 -25.47 1.99 -8.89
N GLN A 52 -26.28 3.02 -9.15
CA GLN A 52 -27.53 3.29 -8.46
C GLN A 52 -28.59 3.75 -9.46
N GLY A 53 -29.69 3.00 -9.55
CA GLY A 53 -30.77 3.24 -10.53
C GLY A 53 -30.31 3.16 -11.99
N GLY A 54 -29.34 2.30 -12.31
CA GLY A 54 -28.74 2.22 -13.65
C GLY A 54 -27.93 3.47 -14.04
N GLU A 55 -27.47 4.24 -13.05
CA GLU A 55 -26.59 5.40 -13.22
C GLU A 55 -25.29 5.22 -12.44
N LEU A 56 -24.16 5.55 -13.10
CA LEU A 56 -22.87 5.60 -12.42
C LEU A 56 -22.85 6.76 -11.42
N ARG A 57 -22.51 6.46 -10.18
CA ARG A 57 -22.21 7.43 -9.12
C ARG A 57 -20.69 7.54 -8.96
N VAL A 58 -20.18 8.76 -8.93
CA VAL A 58 -18.74 9.06 -8.86
C VAL A 58 -18.42 10.07 -7.76
N PRO A 59 -17.21 10.01 -7.15
CA PRO A 59 -16.81 10.94 -6.10
C PRO A 59 -16.83 12.40 -6.54
N TRP A 60 -17.26 13.30 -5.65
CA TRP A 60 -17.45 14.72 -5.98
C TRP A 60 -17.34 15.66 -4.77
N GLY A 61 -16.80 16.86 -4.99
CA GLY A 61 -16.89 17.96 -4.01
C GLY A 61 -15.98 17.82 -2.80
N TYR A 62 -14.97 16.95 -2.85
CA TYR A 62 -13.99 16.79 -1.78
C TYR A 62 -12.60 16.43 -2.29
N VAL A 63 -11.61 16.58 -1.41
CA VAL A 63 -10.26 16.03 -1.55
C VAL A 63 -9.88 15.34 -0.24
N ALA A 64 -9.02 14.34 -0.30
CA ALA A 64 -8.48 13.62 0.86
C ALA A 64 -6.97 13.76 1.02
N ALA A 65 -6.29 14.24 -0.02
CA ALA A 65 -4.92 14.70 0.04
C ALA A 65 -4.85 16.03 -0.72
N LEU A 66 -4.19 17.02 -0.14
CA LEU A 66 -4.02 18.34 -0.73
C LEU A 66 -2.74 18.98 -0.22
N GLN A 67 -1.76 19.20 -1.09
CA GLN A 67 -0.49 19.83 -0.76
C GLN A 67 -0.02 20.74 -1.88
N SER A 68 0.70 21.80 -1.55
CA SER A 68 1.43 22.61 -2.51
C SER A 68 2.92 22.37 -2.29
N ASP A 69 3.57 21.69 -3.23
CA ASP A 69 5.01 21.36 -3.16
C ASP A 69 5.69 21.82 -4.46
N PRO A 70 7.04 21.87 -4.51
CA PRO A 70 7.75 21.96 -5.78
C PRO A 70 7.28 20.89 -6.78
N ILE A 71 7.17 21.25 -8.05
CA ILE A 71 6.74 20.35 -9.12
C ILE A 71 7.69 19.14 -9.26
N GLU A 72 8.96 19.32 -8.89
CA GLU A 72 10.02 18.30 -8.83
C GLU A 72 9.67 17.15 -7.87
N LYS A 73 8.78 17.35 -6.90
CA LYS A 73 8.34 16.29 -5.99
C LYS A 73 7.37 15.31 -6.64
N LYS A 74 6.76 15.67 -7.78
CA LYS A 74 5.72 14.87 -8.46
C LYS A 74 6.27 14.21 -9.73
N PRO A 75 7.47 13.61 -9.71
CA PRO A 75 8.70 14.26 -10.13
C PRO A 75 8.68 14.71 -11.60
N PHE A 76 8.09 15.87 -11.87
CA PHE A 76 8.00 16.47 -13.19
C PHE A 76 9.21 17.39 -13.39
N PHE A 77 10.22 16.96 -14.15
CA PHE A 77 11.46 17.72 -14.30
C PHE A 77 11.46 18.65 -15.51
N HIS A 78 10.59 18.39 -16.49
CA HIS A 78 10.46 19.13 -17.73
C HIS A 78 9.09 19.81 -17.84
N VAL A 79 8.45 20.08 -16.70
CA VAL A 79 7.16 20.76 -16.63
C VAL A 79 7.28 21.85 -15.58
N MET A 80 7.42 23.10 -16.03
CA MET A 80 7.51 24.30 -15.19
C MET A 80 8.48 24.15 -14.00
N PRO A 81 9.74 23.70 -14.20
CA PRO A 81 10.71 23.51 -13.12
C PRO A 81 10.89 24.76 -12.25
N GLY A 82 11.08 24.55 -10.95
CA GLY A 82 11.26 25.60 -9.94
C GLY A 82 9.97 26.35 -9.58
N THR A 83 8.81 25.84 -10.01
CA THR A 83 7.50 26.36 -9.61
C THR A 83 6.80 25.41 -8.63
N ASN A 84 5.82 25.93 -7.89
CA ASN A 84 4.98 25.11 -7.03
C ASN A 84 3.82 24.47 -7.82
N ALA A 85 3.38 23.32 -7.34
CA ALA A 85 2.25 22.57 -7.85
C ALA A 85 1.27 22.27 -6.72
N LEU A 86 0.04 22.79 -6.83
CA LEU A 86 -1.07 22.40 -5.95
C LEU A 86 -1.55 21.01 -6.38
N THR A 87 -1.18 19.99 -5.63
CA THR A 87 -1.53 18.61 -5.90
C THR A 87 -2.68 18.17 -5.02
N PHE A 88 -3.66 17.47 -5.58
CA PHE A 88 -4.77 16.89 -4.84
C PHE A 88 -5.03 15.43 -5.21
N GLY A 89 -5.71 14.72 -4.31
CA GLY A 89 -6.13 13.33 -4.49
C GLY A 89 -7.35 13.03 -3.66
N MET A 90 -8.06 11.96 -4.04
CA MET A 90 -9.26 11.49 -3.37
C MET A 90 -9.08 10.05 -2.87
N LEU A 91 -9.98 9.59 -2.03
CA LEU A 91 -9.97 8.23 -1.50
C LEU A 91 -10.26 7.19 -2.60
N GLY A 92 -9.72 5.98 -2.43
CA GLY A 92 -9.86 4.85 -3.36
C GLY A 92 -8.63 4.63 -4.25
N CYS A 93 -8.57 3.45 -4.89
CA CYS A 93 -7.51 3.07 -5.84
C CYS A 93 -8.03 1.95 -6.76
N ASP A 94 -7.48 1.78 -7.96
CA ASP A 94 -7.87 0.71 -8.89
C ASP A 94 -6.91 -0.51 -8.91
N PHE A 95 -5.87 -0.52 -8.06
CA PHE A 95 -4.93 -1.65 -7.89
C PHE A 95 -5.35 -2.62 -6.76
N HIS A 96 -4.73 -3.80 -6.69
CA HIS A 96 -4.90 -4.86 -5.67
C HIS A 96 -3.67 -5.03 -4.77
N CYS A 97 -3.82 -5.89 -3.75
CA CYS A 97 -2.74 -6.42 -2.91
C CYS A 97 -3.18 -7.76 -2.28
N GLY A 98 -2.26 -8.70 -2.03
CA GLY A 98 -2.56 -10.00 -1.43
C GLY A 98 -1.41 -10.53 -0.57
N TYR A 99 -1.50 -10.33 0.75
CA TYR A 99 -0.53 -10.76 1.77
C TYR A 99 -1.32 -11.42 2.90
N CYS A 100 -1.43 -12.75 2.95
CA CYS A 100 -2.52 -13.43 3.67
C CYS A 100 -2.12 -14.78 4.31
N PHE A 101 -3.08 -15.40 5.00
CA PHE A 101 -2.99 -16.67 5.73
C PHE A 101 -3.95 -17.72 5.17
N THR A 102 -3.83 -18.98 5.57
CA THR A 102 -4.92 -19.95 5.39
C THR A 102 -6.05 -19.72 6.42
N GLY A 103 -7.28 -20.14 6.08
CA GLY A 103 -8.47 -19.88 6.92
C GLY A 103 -8.45 -20.57 8.29
N ASP A 104 -7.72 -21.66 8.44
CA ASP A 104 -7.51 -22.39 9.70
C ASP A 104 -6.55 -21.70 10.68
N THR A 105 -5.94 -20.58 10.28
CA THR A 105 -5.06 -19.80 11.16
C THR A 105 -5.86 -19.21 12.32
N MET A 106 -5.46 -19.53 13.55
CA MET A 106 -6.13 -19.09 14.77
C MET A 106 -5.66 -17.70 15.16
N VAL A 107 -6.60 -16.79 15.36
CA VAL A 107 -6.37 -15.47 15.94
C VAL A 107 -6.72 -15.52 17.42
N LEU A 108 -5.87 -14.95 18.28
CA LEU A 108 -6.22 -14.79 19.68
C LEU A 108 -7.15 -13.60 19.88
N THR A 109 -8.38 -13.89 20.31
CA THR A 109 -9.44 -12.89 20.46
C THR A 109 -9.97 -12.80 21.88
N ASN A 110 -10.84 -11.82 22.13
CA ASN A 110 -11.64 -11.70 23.36
C ASN A 110 -12.60 -12.89 23.57
N ARG A 111 -12.80 -13.75 22.56
CA ARG A 111 -13.60 -14.98 22.64
C ARG A 111 -12.75 -16.25 22.75
N GLY A 112 -11.45 -16.10 23.00
CA GLY A 112 -10.47 -17.17 22.87
C GLY A 112 -9.91 -17.25 21.44
N PRO A 113 -9.14 -18.31 21.12
CA PRO A 113 -8.67 -18.55 19.77
C PRO A 113 -9.83 -18.78 18.80
N VAL A 114 -9.88 -18.03 17.70
CA VAL A 114 -10.90 -18.16 16.64
C VAL A 114 -10.17 -18.27 15.30
N SER A 115 -10.52 -19.21 14.43
CA SER A 115 -9.87 -19.31 13.11
C SER A 115 -10.22 -18.09 12.25
N LEU A 116 -9.38 -17.71 11.29
CA LEU A 116 -9.69 -16.60 10.38
C LEU A 116 -10.97 -16.87 9.56
N GLN A 117 -11.22 -18.13 9.21
CA GLN A 117 -12.46 -18.57 8.58
C GLN A 117 -13.66 -18.34 9.51
N ASP A 118 -13.58 -18.73 10.78
CA ASP A 118 -14.66 -18.53 11.75
C ASP A 118 -14.83 -17.05 12.07
N ALA A 119 -13.74 -16.29 12.20
CA ALA A 119 -13.78 -14.84 12.40
C ALA A 119 -14.46 -14.14 11.21
N PHE A 120 -14.25 -14.64 10.00
CA PHE A 120 -14.97 -14.21 8.82
C PHE A 120 -16.45 -14.61 8.89
N GLU A 121 -16.79 -15.81 9.34
CA GLU A 121 -18.18 -16.29 9.44
C GLU A 121 -18.97 -15.67 10.60
N LEU A 122 -18.29 -15.17 11.63
CA LEU A 122 -18.88 -14.45 12.77
C LEU A 122 -19.40 -13.05 12.40
N GLY A 123 -19.06 -12.55 11.21
CA GLY A 123 -19.45 -11.22 10.75
C GLY A 123 -20.55 -11.23 9.69
N VAL A 124 -21.03 -10.03 9.38
CA VAL A 124 -21.94 -9.84 8.26
C VAL A 124 -21.11 -9.70 6.99
N THR A 125 -21.18 -10.68 6.09
CA THR A 125 -20.52 -10.62 4.77
C THR A 125 -21.11 -9.49 3.93
N LEU A 126 -20.27 -8.57 3.43
CA LEU A 126 -20.74 -7.30 2.85
C LEU A 126 -21.35 -7.45 1.43
N LYS A 127 -20.76 -8.32 0.60
CA LYS A 127 -21.20 -8.70 -0.76
C LYS A 127 -20.16 -9.66 -1.36
N GLU A 128 -20.57 -10.84 -1.85
CA GLU A 128 -19.65 -11.76 -2.57
C GLU A 128 -19.07 -11.08 -3.82
N GLN A 129 -17.75 -11.06 -4.00
CA GLN A 129 -17.09 -10.49 -5.20
C GLN A 129 -16.21 -11.52 -5.92
N PRO A 130 -15.95 -11.37 -7.23
CA PRO A 130 -15.11 -12.31 -7.99
C PRO A 130 -13.69 -12.46 -7.43
N ASP A 131 -13.16 -11.40 -6.81
CA ASP A 131 -11.77 -11.30 -6.36
C ASP A 131 -11.63 -11.37 -4.83
N GLY A 132 -12.74 -11.65 -4.13
CA GLY A 132 -12.77 -11.88 -2.68
C GLY A 132 -13.84 -11.11 -1.91
N ASP A 133 -13.97 -11.45 -0.63
CA ASP A 133 -15.06 -11.08 0.25
C ASP A 133 -14.55 -10.41 1.52
N ILE A 134 -15.41 -9.60 2.15
CA ILE A 134 -15.13 -8.90 3.40
C ILE A 134 -16.25 -9.22 4.38
N SER A 135 -15.86 -9.52 5.61
CA SER A 135 -16.77 -9.71 6.74
C SER A 135 -16.38 -8.82 7.91
N ILE A 136 -17.38 -8.25 8.57
CA ILE A 136 -17.21 -7.40 9.75
C ILE A 136 -17.74 -8.17 10.97
N PRO A 137 -16.87 -8.78 11.79
CA PRO A 137 -17.29 -9.57 12.93
C PRO A 137 -17.88 -8.71 14.05
N PHE A 138 -19.00 -9.16 14.62
CA PHE A 138 -19.66 -8.44 15.71
C PHE A 138 -18.94 -8.68 17.04
N ASP A 139 -18.46 -7.61 17.68
CA ASP A 139 -17.83 -7.64 19.01
C ASP A 139 -16.64 -8.61 19.14
N LEU A 140 -15.84 -8.72 18.06
CA LEU A 140 -14.58 -9.43 18.07
C LEU A 140 -13.44 -8.44 18.27
N LYS A 141 -12.51 -8.76 19.18
CA LYS A 141 -11.28 -8.01 19.43
C LYS A 141 -10.12 -8.99 19.38
N ALA A 142 -8.99 -8.62 18.80
CA ALA A 142 -7.80 -9.46 18.76
C ALA A 142 -6.62 -8.82 19.49
N ILE A 143 -5.72 -9.67 19.97
CA ILE A 143 -4.55 -9.24 20.74
C ILE A 143 -3.47 -8.74 19.78
N THR A 144 -2.88 -7.58 20.10
CA THR A 144 -1.86 -6.88 19.30
C THR A 144 -0.49 -6.87 19.99
N SER A 145 0.49 -6.19 19.40
CA SER A 145 1.88 -6.08 19.88
C SER A 145 1.99 -5.51 21.28
N SER A 146 1.08 -4.59 21.67
CA SER A 146 1.04 -4.05 23.04
C SER A 146 0.54 -5.05 24.07
N GLY A 147 0.02 -6.21 23.65
CA GLY A 147 -0.64 -7.15 24.54
C GLY A 147 -2.10 -6.80 24.84
N SER A 148 -2.64 -5.77 24.18
CA SER A 148 -4.00 -5.28 24.40
C SER A 148 -4.98 -5.88 23.38
N LEU A 149 -6.24 -5.99 23.77
CA LEU A 149 -7.33 -6.35 22.85
C LEU A 149 -7.76 -5.11 22.05
N ARG A 150 -7.57 -5.15 20.74
CA ARG A 150 -8.05 -4.14 19.79
C ARG A 150 -9.21 -4.68 18.98
N LYS A 151 -10.18 -3.83 18.66
CA LYS A 151 -11.36 -4.23 17.90
C LYS A 151 -10.95 -4.76 16.53
N VAL A 152 -11.46 -5.94 16.15
CA VAL A 152 -11.34 -6.46 14.79
C VAL A 152 -12.29 -5.67 13.91
N LYS A 153 -11.75 -4.98 12.93
CA LYS A 153 -12.52 -4.09 12.06
C LYS A 153 -13.05 -4.80 10.82
N ALA A 154 -12.26 -5.70 10.25
CA ALA A 154 -12.65 -6.54 9.14
C ALA A 154 -11.82 -7.83 9.08
N VAL A 155 -12.41 -8.83 8.45
CA VAL A 155 -11.74 -10.06 8.01
C VAL A 155 -11.96 -10.18 6.51
N PHE A 156 -10.89 -10.42 5.77
CA PHE A 156 -10.86 -10.51 4.31
C PHE A 156 -10.71 -11.97 3.89
N ARG A 157 -11.30 -12.35 2.75
CA ARG A 157 -11.19 -13.67 2.13
C ARG A 157 -10.97 -13.52 0.64
N HIS A 158 -9.86 -14.00 0.07
CA HIS A 158 -9.60 -13.93 -1.37
C HIS A 158 -9.22 -15.29 -1.94
N PRO A 159 -9.57 -15.63 -3.20
CA PRO A 159 -9.02 -16.81 -3.86
C PRO A 159 -7.52 -16.65 -4.13
N TYR A 160 -6.72 -17.69 -3.88
CA TYR A 160 -5.28 -17.71 -4.09
C TYR A 160 -4.82 -19.07 -4.66
N GLU A 161 -3.90 -19.00 -5.61
CA GLU A 161 -3.20 -20.16 -6.19
C GLU A 161 -1.71 -19.81 -6.29
N GLY A 162 -0.87 -20.51 -5.52
CA GLY A 162 0.55 -20.19 -5.41
C GLY A 162 1.22 -20.96 -4.29
N GLU A 163 2.46 -20.62 -3.96
CA GLU A 163 3.16 -21.23 -2.82
C GLU A 163 2.67 -20.62 -1.50
N MET A 164 2.70 -21.42 -0.44
CA MET A 164 2.50 -21.00 0.94
C MET A 164 3.70 -21.43 1.76
N VAL A 165 4.11 -20.58 2.71
CA VAL A 165 5.16 -20.89 3.68
C VAL A 165 4.50 -21.35 4.97
N LYS A 166 4.86 -22.56 5.39
CA LYS A 166 4.47 -23.13 6.67
C LYS A 166 5.62 -22.98 7.65
N ILE A 167 5.42 -22.13 8.66
CA ILE A 167 6.39 -21.88 9.73
C ILE A 167 5.95 -22.66 10.96
N LYS A 168 6.78 -23.56 11.45
CA LYS A 168 6.56 -24.31 12.68
C LYS A 168 7.53 -23.83 13.76
N PRO A 169 7.07 -23.10 14.79
CA PRO A 169 7.88 -22.80 15.96
C PRO A 169 8.06 -24.03 16.85
N TYR A 170 9.06 -24.00 17.74
CA TYR A 170 9.05 -24.87 18.91
C TYR A 170 7.96 -24.39 19.89
N TYR A 171 7.37 -25.32 20.66
CA TYR A 171 6.39 -25.00 21.71
C TYR A 171 5.07 -24.31 21.25
N LEU A 172 4.80 -24.13 19.94
CA LEU A 172 3.58 -23.47 19.42
C LEU A 172 3.01 -24.16 18.14
N PRO A 173 1.77 -23.83 17.71
CA PRO A 173 1.19 -24.29 16.44
C PRO A 173 1.91 -23.72 15.21
N SER A 174 1.87 -24.43 14.08
CA SER A 174 2.40 -23.91 12.82
C SER A 174 1.49 -22.84 12.24
N ILE A 175 2.05 -21.79 11.66
CA ILE A 175 1.31 -20.83 10.83
C ILE A 175 1.59 -21.10 9.36
N THR A 176 0.56 -21.01 8.52
CA THR A 176 0.69 -21.15 7.06
C THR A 176 0.24 -19.84 6.42
N CYS A 177 1.17 -19.16 5.75
CA CYS A 177 0.93 -17.84 5.18
C CYS A 177 1.55 -17.72 3.78
N THR A 178 1.09 -16.74 3.02
CA THR A 178 1.72 -16.41 1.75
C THR A 178 3.18 -16.04 2.00
N PRO A 179 4.11 -16.36 1.08
CA PRO A 179 5.54 -16.09 1.21
C PRO A 179 5.88 -14.66 1.67
N ASP A 180 5.07 -13.69 1.26
CA ASP A 180 5.29 -12.27 1.53
C ASP A 180 4.66 -11.76 2.84
N HIS A 181 3.84 -12.54 3.55
CA HIS A 181 3.27 -12.05 4.81
C HIS A 181 4.33 -11.98 5.92
N ARG A 182 4.27 -10.93 6.74
CA ARG A 182 5.27 -10.57 7.75
C ARG A 182 5.04 -11.26 9.09
N VAL A 183 6.11 -11.80 9.68
CA VAL A 183 6.18 -12.20 11.09
C VAL A 183 7.20 -11.33 11.82
N TYR A 184 6.96 -11.01 13.09
CA TYR A 184 7.98 -10.36 13.91
C TYR A 184 8.99 -11.40 14.38
N ALA A 185 10.26 -11.19 14.06
CA ALA A 185 11.34 -12.10 14.40
C ALA A 185 12.65 -11.35 14.68
N THR A 186 13.61 -12.05 15.28
CA THR A 186 14.97 -11.56 15.53
C THR A 186 15.95 -12.74 15.49
N ASP A 187 17.18 -12.51 15.06
CA ASP A 187 18.31 -13.43 15.16
C ASP A 187 19.16 -13.21 16.43
N ASP A 188 18.86 -12.18 17.22
CA ASP A 188 19.59 -11.81 18.43
C ASP A 188 18.64 -11.55 19.61
N GLU A 189 18.95 -12.14 20.75
CA GLU A 189 18.21 -12.00 22.01
C GLU A 189 18.24 -10.59 22.61
N ASN A 190 19.19 -9.77 22.18
CA ASN A 190 19.34 -8.38 22.62
C ASN A 190 18.68 -7.37 21.65
N THR A 191 18.23 -7.83 20.48
CA THR A 191 17.63 -6.99 19.45
C THR A 191 16.11 -7.10 19.48
N GLU A 192 15.41 -5.97 19.56
CA GLU A 192 13.94 -5.95 19.58
C GLU A 192 13.40 -6.54 18.24
N PRO A 193 12.39 -7.42 18.28
CA PRO A 193 11.90 -8.08 17.06
C PRO A 193 11.45 -7.11 15.97
N TYR A 194 11.82 -7.42 14.73
CA TYR A 194 11.48 -6.65 13.54
C TYR A 194 10.72 -7.51 12.53
N LEU A 195 10.13 -6.88 11.52
CA LEU A 195 9.34 -7.58 10.50
C LEU A 195 10.24 -8.36 9.55
N ILE A 196 9.99 -9.66 9.42
CA ILE A 196 10.61 -10.57 8.47
C ILE A 196 9.51 -11.26 7.66
N GLN A 197 9.69 -11.37 6.35
CA GLN A 197 8.78 -12.11 5.48
C GLN A 197 8.85 -13.59 5.81
N ALA A 198 7.73 -14.29 5.69
CA ALA A 198 7.70 -15.73 5.92
C ALA A 198 8.73 -16.49 5.08
N LYS A 199 8.92 -16.09 3.80
CA LYS A 199 9.92 -16.68 2.89
C LYS A 199 11.37 -16.46 3.29
N ASP A 200 11.65 -15.37 4.01
CA ASP A 200 13.00 -14.94 4.38
C ASP A 200 13.37 -15.36 5.81
N LEU A 201 12.40 -15.90 6.57
CA LEU A 201 12.60 -16.42 7.91
C LEU A 201 13.58 -17.61 7.88
N LYS A 202 14.53 -17.62 8.82
CA LYS A 202 15.52 -18.70 8.95
C LYS A 202 15.29 -19.51 10.23
N ILE A 203 15.70 -20.78 10.22
CA ILE A 203 15.55 -21.70 11.37
C ILE A 203 16.29 -21.18 12.62
N ASN A 204 17.39 -20.44 12.45
CA ASN A 204 18.16 -19.88 13.56
C ASN A 204 17.58 -18.58 14.15
N GLN A 205 16.45 -18.10 13.63
CA GLN A 205 15.76 -16.92 14.16
C GLN A 205 14.68 -17.32 15.17
N TYR A 206 14.29 -16.34 15.98
CA TYR A 206 13.22 -16.44 16.96
C TYR A 206 12.03 -15.59 16.52
N LEU A 207 10.83 -16.14 16.67
CA LEU A 207 9.57 -15.43 16.46
C LEU A 207 9.12 -14.74 17.74
N ALA A 208 8.55 -13.55 17.61
CA ALA A 208 8.08 -12.76 18.75
C ALA A 208 6.66 -13.11 19.17
N VAL A 209 6.49 -13.28 20.48
CA VAL A 209 5.20 -13.44 21.15
C VAL A 209 5.11 -12.40 22.27
N PRO A 210 4.10 -11.52 22.34
CA PRO A 210 3.98 -10.55 23.42
C PRO A 210 3.95 -11.20 24.80
N ARG A 211 4.70 -10.64 25.74
CA ARG A 211 4.88 -11.19 27.09
C ARG A 211 3.72 -10.89 28.03
N ARG A 212 3.04 -9.76 27.84
CA ARG A 212 1.86 -9.36 28.61
C ARG A 212 0.64 -9.50 27.71
N PHE A 213 -0.36 -10.26 28.13
CA PHE A 213 -1.67 -10.29 27.48
C PHE A 213 -2.75 -10.63 28.52
N SER A 214 -3.82 -9.84 28.58
CA SER A 214 -4.90 -10.03 29.55
C SER A 214 -6.05 -10.83 28.93
N PHE A 215 -6.34 -12.03 29.43
CA PHE A 215 -7.63 -12.67 29.17
C PHE A 215 -8.71 -11.94 29.98
N SER A 216 -9.73 -11.39 29.33
CA SER A 216 -10.91 -10.89 30.04
C SER A 216 -11.76 -12.07 30.51
N SER A 217 -11.93 -12.18 31.84
CA SER A 217 -12.71 -13.14 32.63
C SER A 217 -12.37 -14.63 32.48
N LEU A 218 -11.75 -15.20 33.52
CA LEU A 218 -11.66 -16.64 33.72
C LEU A 218 -13.02 -17.21 34.17
N PRO A 219 -13.42 -18.41 33.71
CA PRO A 219 -14.52 -19.14 34.33
C PRO A 219 -14.18 -19.51 35.78
N ALA A 220 -15.07 -19.17 36.73
CA ALA A 220 -15.01 -19.69 38.09
C ALA A 220 -15.76 -21.02 38.17
N VAL A 221 -15.11 -22.07 38.67
CA VAL A 221 -15.75 -23.34 39.05
C VAL A 221 -15.89 -23.37 40.57
N ASP A 222 -17.09 -23.70 41.07
CA ASP A 222 -17.32 -23.90 42.51
C ASP A 222 -16.60 -25.17 42.97
N ALA A 223 -15.48 -24.97 43.67
CA ALA A 223 -14.63 -26.04 44.14
C ALA A 223 -15.34 -26.98 45.11
N MET A 224 -16.35 -26.53 45.86
CA MET A 224 -17.03 -27.37 46.85
C MET A 224 -17.92 -28.43 46.20
N GLU A 225 -18.58 -28.11 45.09
CA GLU A 225 -19.43 -29.05 44.33
C GLU A 225 -18.58 -30.10 43.59
N TYR A 226 -17.42 -29.69 43.07
CA TYR A 226 -16.45 -30.58 42.44
C TYR A 226 -15.76 -31.53 43.44
N ILE A 227 -15.43 -31.03 44.63
CA ILE A 227 -14.83 -31.84 45.72
C ILE A 227 -15.85 -32.82 46.30
N ALA A 228 -17.11 -32.41 46.48
CA ALA A 228 -18.18 -33.29 46.97
C ALA A 228 -18.44 -34.48 46.02
N SER A 229 -18.16 -34.32 44.72
CA SER A 229 -18.34 -35.38 43.72
C SER A 229 -17.14 -36.31 43.54
N HIS A 230 -15.95 -36.00 44.10
CA HIS A 230 -14.70 -36.73 43.82
C HIS A 230 -13.83 -37.09 45.04
N ASN A 231 -14.46 -37.18 46.22
CA ASN A 231 -14.07 -37.98 47.40
C ASN A 231 -12.58 -38.33 47.65
N GLU A 232 -11.65 -37.38 47.56
CA GLU A 232 -10.28 -37.56 48.06
C GLU A 232 -9.75 -36.30 48.77
N GLN A 233 -9.15 -36.53 49.94
CA GLN A 233 -8.63 -35.51 50.85
C GLN A 233 -7.29 -34.94 50.34
N VAL A 234 -7.18 -33.62 50.21
CA VAL A 234 -5.89 -32.94 50.05
C VAL A 234 -5.76 -31.77 51.02
N LEU A 235 -4.73 -31.86 51.86
CA LEU A 235 -4.29 -30.85 52.83
C LEU A 235 -3.69 -29.63 52.12
N CYS A 236 -4.13 -28.44 52.52
CA CYS A 236 -3.76 -27.14 51.96
C CYS A 236 -2.52 -26.54 52.66
N ARG A 237 -1.56 -25.99 51.91
CA ARG A 237 -0.65 -24.94 52.39
C ARG A 237 -0.52 -23.85 51.34
N GLU A 238 -0.71 -22.63 51.83
CA GLU A 238 -0.94 -21.37 51.10
C GLU A 238 0.21 -20.98 50.16
N ALA A 239 -0.15 -20.45 48.98
CA ALA A 239 0.75 -19.68 48.13
C ALA A 239 0.07 -18.37 47.71
N ARG A 240 0.67 -17.24 48.10
CA ARG A 240 0.30 -15.88 47.69
C ARG A 240 0.98 -15.53 46.37
N GLU A 241 0.17 -14.96 45.48
CA GLU A 241 0.45 -13.93 44.45
C GLU A 241 1.36 -14.22 43.21
N PHE A 242 0.79 -13.78 42.06
CA PHE A 242 1.29 -13.61 40.69
C PHE A 242 1.49 -14.86 39.80
N ALA A 243 0.47 -15.16 38.99
CA ALA A 243 0.54 -16.13 37.89
C ALA A 243 1.26 -15.54 36.66
N ARG A 244 2.48 -16.04 36.41
CA ARG A 244 3.12 -16.06 35.09
C ARG A 244 2.54 -17.25 34.31
N ILE A 245 2.20 -17.07 33.03
CA ILE A 245 1.87 -18.18 32.14
C ILE A 245 3.20 -18.75 31.63
N ASP A 246 3.55 -19.97 32.06
CA ASP A 246 4.70 -20.73 31.57
C ASP A 246 4.27 -21.56 30.35
N LEU A 247 5.03 -21.49 29.26
CA LEU A 247 4.71 -21.92 27.88
C LEU A 247 4.75 -23.45 27.67
N LYS A 248 4.58 -24.26 28.72
CA LYS A 248 4.53 -25.73 28.61
C LYS A 248 3.15 -26.33 28.27
N ASP A 249 2.08 -25.53 28.26
CA ASP A 249 0.70 -26.03 28.10
C ASP A 249 0.09 -25.92 26.69
N SER A 250 0.85 -25.53 25.66
CA SER A 250 0.32 -25.32 24.31
C SER A 250 -0.19 -26.60 23.60
N ARG A 251 0.18 -27.80 24.09
CA ARG A 251 -0.32 -29.07 23.54
C ARG A 251 -1.64 -29.55 24.14
N GLN A 252 -2.04 -29.10 25.33
CA GLN A 252 -3.35 -29.45 25.91
C GLN A 252 -4.46 -28.49 25.46
N PHE A 253 -4.12 -27.23 25.13
CA PHE A 253 -5.07 -26.21 24.69
C PHE A 253 -5.78 -26.56 23.36
N VAL A 254 -5.05 -27.16 22.41
CA VAL A 254 -5.57 -27.48 21.06
C VAL A 254 -6.39 -28.78 21.04
N GLN A 255 -6.14 -29.72 21.96
CA GLN A 255 -6.86 -30.99 22.01
C GLN A 255 -8.13 -30.91 22.88
N PHE A 256 -8.17 -30.04 23.90
CA PHE A 256 -9.33 -29.85 24.79
C PHE A 256 -10.43 -28.94 24.23
N ALA A 257 -10.08 -27.98 23.36
CA ALA A 257 -11.07 -27.13 22.68
C ALA A 257 -11.98 -27.93 21.71
N ALA A 258 -11.54 -29.12 21.29
CA ALA A 258 -12.32 -30.03 20.46
C ALA A 258 -13.45 -30.77 21.22
N GLU A 259 -13.41 -30.81 22.56
CA GLU A 259 -14.31 -31.66 23.37
C GLU A 259 -15.12 -30.92 24.46
N GLY A 260 -15.03 -29.59 24.54
CA GLY A 260 -16.00 -28.75 25.25
C GLY A 260 -16.03 -28.81 26.78
N ARG A 261 -14.92 -29.10 27.46
CA ARG A 261 -14.83 -29.03 28.94
C ARG A 261 -13.62 -28.23 29.42
N SER A 262 -13.82 -27.44 30.48
CA SER A 262 -12.75 -26.84 31.28
C SER A 262 -12.06 -27.88 32.17
N PHE A 263 -10.78 -27.69 32.50
CA PHE A 263 -9.97 -28.67 33.25
C PHE A 263 -9.34 -28.07 34.53
N SER A 264 -8.95 -28.94 35.47
CA SER A 264 -8.46 -28.57 36.80
C SER A 264 -6.93 -28.46 36.90
N GLN A 265 -6.43 -27.50 37.69
CA GLN A 265 -5.01 -27.42 38.06
C GLN A 265 -4.50 -28.65 38.83
N ASN A 266 -3.31 -29.13 38.41
CA ASN A 266 -2.10 -29.44 39.20
C ASN A 266 -1.44 -30.77 38.82
N ARG A 267 -0.34 -30.72 38.07
CA ARG A 267 0.97 -31.38 38.37
C ARG A 267 1.96 -31.17 37.21
N MET A 268 3.21 -30.83 37.56
CA MET A 268 4.28 -30.51 36.60
C MET A 268 4.77 -31.75 35.83
N ILE A 269 5.19 -31.56 34.58
CA ILE A 269 5.87 -32.60 33.78
C ILE A 269 7.17 -32.08 33.16
N THR A 270 8.26 -32.80 33.42
CA THR A 270 9.52 -32.80 32.66
C THR A 270 9.48 -33.97 31.67
N ARG A 271 9.74 -33.70 30.38
CA ARG A 271 10.00 -34.77 29.39
C ARG A 271 11.46 -34.65 28.96
N HIS A 272 12.27 -35.60 29.38
CA HIS A 272 13.56 -35.87 28.75
C HIS A 272 13.27 -36.66 27.46
N GLU A 273 13.42 -36.03 26.30
CA GLU A 273 13.66 -36.76 25.04
C GLU A 273 15.17 -36.71 24.77
N ASN A 274 15.70 -37.87 24.34
CA ASN A 274 17.12 -38.18 24.27
C ASN A 274 17.96 -37.12 23.52
N ASN A 275 19.03 -36.65 24.19
CA ASN A 275 20.29 -36.12 23.66
C ASN A 275 20.35 -35.05 22.53
N ASP A 276 19.25 -34.38 22.18
CA ASP A 276 19.31 -33.12 21.45
C ASP A 276 18.74 -31.99 22.32
N ILE A 277 19.57 -31.03 22.71
CA ILE A 277 19.20 -29.89 23.57
C ILE A 277 18.10 -29.09 22.86
N ALA A 278 16.86 -29.14 23.37
CA ALA A 278 15.78 -28.31 22.86
C ALA A 278 16.16 -26.81 23.03
N PRO A 279 16.00 -25.96 22.00
CA PRO A 279 16.38 -24.55 22.11
C PRO A 279 15.50 -23.81 23.13
N ASN A 280 16.12 -22.98 23.98
CA ASN A 280 15.43 -22.25 25.04
C ASN A 280 14.54 -21.14 24.46
N ILE A 281 13.35 -20.95 25.03
CA ILE A 281 12.56 -19.72 24.83
C ILE A 281 13.28 -18.59 25.57
N ILE A 282 13.45 -17.43 24.92
CA ILE A 282 14.14 -16.29 25.52
C ILE A 282 13.12 -15.25 25.98
N GLU A 283 13.25 -14.80 27.23
CA GLU A 283 12.35 -13.82 27.83
C GLU A 283 12.96 -12.41 27.71
N MET A 284 12.37 -11.56 26.86
CA MET A 284 12.66 -10.12 26.82
C MET A 284 11.66 -9.33 27.68
N GLU A 285 11.87 -8.03 27.80
CA GLU A 285 10.97 -7.14 28.55
C GLU A 285 9.53 -7.17 28.00
N LYS A 286 9.37 -7.12 26.67
CA LYS A 286 8.07 -7.05 25.99
C LYS A 286 7.64 -8.34 25.28
N PHE A 287 8.57 -9.25 24.98
CA PHE A 287 8.32 -10.42 24.15
C PHE A 287 8.93 -11.70 24.73
N TYR A 288 8.33 -12.84 24.43
CA TYR A 288 8.99 -14.13 24.38
C TYR A 288 9.49 -14.37 22.96
N LEU A 289 10.72 -14.83 22.84
CA LEU A 289 11.36 -15.20 21.59
C LEU A 289 11.31 -16.72 21.46
N VAL A 290 10.55 -17.20 20.47
CA VAL A 290 10.30 -18.62 20.25
C VAL A 290 11.10 -19.12 19.05
N PRO A 291 11.99 -20.12 19.22
CA PRO A 291 12.84 -20.58 18.12
C PRO A 291 12.01 -21.27 17.03
N VAL A 292 12.45 -21.13 15.78
CA VAL A 292 11.82 -21.77 14.63
C VAL A 292 12.31 -23.22 14.49
N ARG A 293 11.39 -24.17 14.31
CA ARG A 293 11.70 -25.62 14.17
C ARG A 293 11.79 -26.09 12.73
N GLU A 294 10.84 -25.72 11.90
CA GLU A 294 10.59 -26.36 10.60
C GLU A 294 9.86 -25.36 9.69
N ILE A 295 10.55 -24.87 8.65
CA ILE A 295 9.97 -24.00 7.61
C ILE A 295 9.82 -24.85 6.34
N ARG A 296 8.63 -24.85 5.73
CA ARG A 296 8.35 -25.51 4.46
C ARG A 296 7.72 -24.53 3.49
N CYS A 297 7.88 -24.78 2.19
CA CYS A 297 7.03 -24.21 1.16
C CYS A 297 6.19 -25.32 0.53
N GLU A 298 4.90 -25.08 0.35
CA GLU A 298 3.97 -26.03 -0.29
C GLU A 298 3.03 -25.32 -1.26
N PRO A 299 2.69 -25.93 -2.41
CA PRO A 299 1.71 -25.37 -3.32
C PRO A 299 0.33 -25.39 -2.67
N PHE A 300 -0.44 -24.33 -2.89
CA PHE A 300 -1.77 -24.14 -2.32
C PHE A 300 -2.72 -23.57 -3.38
N LYS A 301 -3.96 -24.05 -3.34
CA LYS A 301 -5.07 -23.49 -4.10
C LYS A 301 -6.30 -23.47 -3.20
N GLY A 302 -6.82 -22.29 -2.92
CA GLY A 302 -7.94 -22.14 -1.98
C GLY A 302 -8.16 -20.69 -1.60
N HIS A 303 -8.90 -20.45 -0.53
CA HIS A 303 -9.08 -19.11 0.01
C HIS A 303 -7.99 -18.78 1.01
N VAL A 304 -7.49 -17.56 0.93
CA VAL A 304 -6.60 -16.97 1.94
C VAL A 304 -7.30 -15.82 2.63
N PHE A 305 -6.92 -15.59 3.89
CA PHE A 305 -7.57 -14.67 4.79
C PHE A 305 -6.60 -13.65 5.37
N ASN A 306 -7.10 -12.48 5.71
CA ASN A 306 -6.37 -11.51 6.52
C ASN A 306 -7.33 -10.83 7.49
N MET A 307 -6.81 -10.30 8.58
CA MET A 307 -7.60 -9.60 9.57
C MET A 307 -7.03 -8.22 9.84
N GLU A 308 -7.91 -7.30 10.16
CA GLU A 308 -7.59 -5.94 10.56
C GLU A 308 -8.03 -5.67 11.99
N VAL A 309 -7.21 -4.91 12.71
CA VAL A 309 -7.42 -4.56 14.10
C VAL A 309 -7.14 -3.07 14.33
N GLU A 310 -7.97 -2.43 15.14
CA GLU A 310 -7.90 -0.99 15.41
C GLU A 310 -6.60 -0.57 16.13
N GLU A 311 -6.14 0.65 15.87
CA GLU A 311 -5.00 1.34 16.54
C GLU A 311 -3.61 0.74 16.27
N GLU A 312 -3.47 -0.57 16.20
CA GLU A 312 -2.20 -1.27 16.05
C GLU A 312 -2.25 -2.20 14.85
N HIS A 313 -1.49 -1.91 13.78
CA HIS A 313 -1.51 -2.65 12.52
C HIS A 313 -0.82 -4.03 12.60
N ASN A 314 -1.09 -4.80 13.64
CA ASN A 314 -0.56 -6.14 13.89
C ASN A 314 -1.49 -6.95 14.82
N TYR A 315 -1.44 -8.27 14.77
CA TYR A 315 -2.22 -9.13 15.66
C TYR A 315 -1.52 -10.48 15.91
N LEU A 316 -2.05 -11.27 16.86
CA LEU A 316 -1.54 -12.61 17.15
C LEU A 316 -2.23 -13.71 16.33
N ALA A 317 -1.51 -14.22 15.33
CA ALA A 317 -1.88 -15.36 14.51
C ALA A 317 -1.08 -16.60 14.95
N ASN A 318 -1.76 -17.65 15.39
CA ASN A 318 -1.17 -18.83 16.03
C ASN A 318 -0.15 -18.46 17.11
N PHE A 319 -0.51 -17.44 17.93
CA PHE A 319 0.30 -16.85 19.00
C PHE A 319 1.51 -16.02 18.53
N LEU A 320 1.72 -15.87 17.22
CA LEU A 320 2.82 -15.12 16.63
C LEU A 320 2.36 -13.72 16.23
N LEU A 321 3.20 -12.72 16.47
CA LEU A 321 2.93 -11.37 16.04
C LEU A 321 3.15 -11.22 14.52
N VAL A 322 2.11 -10.77 13.79
CA VAL A 322 2.06 -10.59 12.33
C VAL A 322 1.48 -9.21 11.97
N SER A 323 1.71 -8.66 10.76
CA SER A 323 1.46 -7.22 10.49
C SER A 323 0.72 -6.86 9.20
N ASN A 324 -0.01 -5.74 9.28
CA ASN A 324 -0.48 -4.94 8.14
C ASN A 324 0.55 -3.84 7.78
N CYS A 325 0.15 -2.57 7.63
CA CYS A 325 0.66 -1.68 6.55
C CYS A 325 1.20 -0.29 7.01
N GLN A 326 2.01 0.38 6.18
CA GLN A 326 2.69 1.67 6.48
C GLN A 326 2.07 2.92 5.76
N ASN A 327 2.35 3.22 4.49
CA ASN A 327 1.59 4.21 3.66
C ASN A 327 0.53 3.57 2.73
N TRP A 328 -0.77 3.81 2.98
CA TRP A 328 -1.91 3.10 2.33
C TRP A 328 -3.31 3.65 2.71
N LEU A 329 -3.44 4.38 3.83
CA LEU A 329 -4.68 4.89 4.44
C LEU A 329 -5.71 5.47 3.46
N THR A 330 -5.28 6.08 2.35
CA THR A 330 -6.16 6.68 1.35
C THR A 330 -6.56 5.72 0.23
N SER A 331 -5.71 4.75 -0.12
CA SER A 331 -5.89 3.84 -1.25
C SER A 331 -6.77 2.63 -0.90
N GLN A 332 -6.81 2.27 0.38
CA GLN A 332 -7.65 1.19 0.92
C GLN A 332 -8.96 1.66 1.54
N ALA A 333 -9.35 2.93 1.35
CA ALA A 333 -10.65 3.43 1.82
C ALA A 333 -11.81 2.54 1.34
N MET A 334 -12.67 2.14 2.27
CA MET A 334 -13.74 1.13 2.08
C MET A 334 -13.27 -0.29 1.74
N ARG A 335 -11.96 -0.56 1.74
CA ARG A 335 -11.37 -1.88 1.49
C ARG A 335 -10.75 -2.47 2.74
N ASP A 336 -9.83 -1.80 3.43
CA ASP A 336 -9.39 -2.20 4.78
C ASP A 336 -9.72 -1.10 5.83
N PRO A 337 -10.73 -1.26 6.73
CA PRO A 337 -11.31 -0.23 7.62
C PRO A 337 -10.38 0.48 8.63
N ASP A 338 -9.10 0.16 8.70
CA ASP A 338 -8.07 1.00 9.33
C ASP A 338 -7.85 2.27 8.50
N SER A 339 -8.19 2.21 7.22
CA SER A 339 -8.33 3.37 6.36
C SER A 339 -9.52 4.25 6.72
N ASP A 340 -10.45 3.84 7.62
CA ASP A 340 -11.60 4.67 7.97
C ASP A 340 -11.18 6.00 8.63
N ILE A 341 -10.01 6.04 9.28
CA ILE A 341 -9.42 7.29 9.78
C ILE A 341 -9.16 8.30 8.65
N SER A 342 -9.01 7.84 7.41
CA SER A 342 -8.92 8.71 6.24
C SER A 342 -10.20 9.52 5.98
N ALA A 343 -11.32 9.17 6.62
CA ALA A 343 -12.50 10.03 6.67
C ALA A 343 -12.17 11.41 7.27
N ASN A 344 -11.24 11.48 8.24
CA ASN A 344 -10.77 12.74 8.81
C ASN A 344 -9.95 13.58 7.82
N TYR A 345 -9.48 12.98 6.73
CA TYR A 345 -8.77 13.69 5.67
C TYR A 345 -9.72 14.30 4.64
N ILE A 346 -11.00 13.94 4.64
CA ILE A 346 -11.99 14.48 3.72
C ILE A 346 -12.20 15.97 4.00
N ARG A 347 -11.72 16.80 3.08
CA ARG A 347 -11.98 18.22 3.02
C ARG A 347 -12.94 18.47 1.88
N LYS A 348 -14.18 18.89 2.20
CA LYS A 348 -15.09 19.42 1.18
C LYS A 348 -14.48 20.70 0.61
N ILE A 349 -14.50 20.80 -0.71
CA ILE A 349 -13.89 21.92 -1.41
C ILE A 349 -14.55 22.11 -2.77
N SER A 350 -14.70 23.36 -3.18
CA SER A 350 -15.19 23.74 -4.51
C SER A 350 -14.03 23.94 -5.51
N PRO A 351 -14.29 23.90 -6.82
CA PRO A 351 -13.29 24.22 -7.83
C PRO A 351 -12.68 25.62 -7.66
N GLN A 352 -13.49 26.62 -7.29
CA GLN A 352 -13.04 27.99 -7.09
C GLN A 352 -12.12 28.11 -5.85
N GLU A 353 -12.41 27.39 -4.77
CA GLU A 353 -11.53 27.33 -3.60
C GLU A 353 -10.18 26.65 -3.94
N MET A 354 -10.16 25.63 -4.81
CA MET A 354 -8.93 25.02 -5.32
C MET A 354 -8.06 26.05 -6.06
N VAL A 355 -8.65 26.86 -6.94
CA VAL A 355 -7.95 27.93 -7.66
C VAL A 355 -7.43 29.00 -6.71
N GLN A 356 -8.24 29.42 -5.73
CA GLN A 356 -7.81 30.37 -4.71
C GLN A 356 -6.64 29.85 -3.88
N LEU A 357 -6.63 28.55 -3.53
CA LEU A 357 -5.49 27.93 -2.86
C LEU A 357 -4.25 27.91 -3.73
N ALA A 358 -4.39 27.57 -5.02
CA ALA A 358 -3.26 27.55 -5.95
C ALA A 358 -2.61 28.93 -6.05
N HIS A 359 -3.39 30.01 -6.18
CA HIS A 359 -2.84 31.36 -6.19
C HIS A 359 -2.22 31.76 -4.85
N ARG A 360 -2.84 31.39 -3.72
CA ARG A 360 -2.29 31.66 -2.37
C ARG A 360 -0.95 30.99 -2.13
N THR A 361 -0.73 29.80 -2.67
CA THR A 361 0.54 29.07 -2.53
C THR A 361 1.51 29.33 -3.70
N HIS A 362 1.20 30.30 -4.56
CA HIS A 362 1.96 30.63 -5.76
C HIS A 362 2.23 29.41 -6.65
N ALA A 363 1.25 28.50 -6.72
CA ALA A 363 1.31 27.36 -7.62
C ALA A 363 1.03 27.80 -9.06
N SER A 364 1.88 27.38 -9.98
CA SER A 364 1.69 27.57 -11.42
C SER A 364 0.92 26.41 -12.06
N THR A 365 0.84 25.28 -11.34
CA THR A 365 0.24 24.04 -11.82
C THR A 365 -0.71 23.45 -10.78
N VAL A 366 -1.85 22.92 -11.23
CA VAL A 366 -2.75 22.07 -10.44
C VAL A 366 -2.63 20.62 -10.92
N VAL A 367 -2.40 19.68 -10.00
CA VAL A 367 -2.08 18.29 -10.33
C VAL A 367 -3.04 17.33 -9.62
N SER A 368 -3.65 16.39 -10.36
CA SER A 368 -4.41 15.27 -9.78
C SER A 368 -3.48 14.05 -9.61
N SER A 369 -3.38 13.51 -8.39
CA SER A 369 -2.37 12.50 -8.00
C SER A 369 -2.71 11.75 -6.69
N TYR A 370 -1.68 11.32 -5.95
CA TYR A 370 -1.63 10.53 -4.71
C TYR A 370 -2.00 9.06 -4.86
N ASN A 371 -3.29 8.76 -4.98
CA ASN A 371 -3.74 7.40 -5.24
C ASN A 371 -3.81 7.20 -6.76
N GLU A 372 -4.97 6.82 -7.28
CA GLU A 372 -5.21 6.82 -8.71
C GLU A 372 -6.16 7.97 -9.07
N PRO A 373 -5.72 9.01 -9.80
CA PRO A 373 -6.60 10.11 -10.18
C PRO A 373 -7.65 9.75 -11.24
N LEU A 374 -7.43 8.71 -12.05
CA LEU A 374 -8.36 8.29 -13.11
C LEU A 374 -9.75 7.95 -12.57
N ILE A 375 -9.82 7.31 -11.39
CA ILE A 375 -11.09 6.96 -10.74
C ILE A 375 -11.87 8.18 -10.23
N THR A 376 -11.31 9.39 -10.32
CA THR A 376 -11.93 10.66 -9.90
C THR A 376 -11.90 11.75 -10.99
N SER A 377 -11.82 11.33 -12.26
CA SER A 377 -11.61 12.24 -13.40
C SER A 377 -12.69 13.31 -13.57
N GLU A 378 -13.97 13.01 -13.33
CA GLU A 378 -15.08 13.96 -13.46
C GLU A 378 -14.89 15.16 -12.51
N TRP A 379 -14.52 14.89 -11.24
CA TRP A 379 -14.23 15.96 -10.28
C TRP A 379 -12.96 16.74 -10.62
N ALA A 380 -11.91 16.03 -11.04
CA ALA A 380 -10.67 16.67 -11.44
C ALA A 380 -10.88 17.60 -12.64
N VAL A 381 -11.70 17.22 -13.63
CA VAL A 381 -12.04 18.06 -14.78
C VAL A 381 -12.78 19.33 -14.38
N GLU A 382 -13.70 19.29 -13.42
CA GLU A 382 -14.33 20.52 -12.91
C GLU A 382 -13.32 21.48 -12.28
N ILE A 383 -12.37 20.96 -11.49
CA ILE A 383 -11.28 21.76 -10.95
C ILE A 383 -10.42 22.34 -12.09
N PHE A 384 -10.11 21.55 -13.11
CA PHE A 384 -9.26 21.99 -14.21
C PHE A 384 -9.91 22.98 -15.15
N LYS A 385 -11.24 22.95 -15.33
CA LYS A 385 -11.98 23.99 -16.06
C LYS A 385 -11.74 25.36 -15.43
N GLU A 386 -11.91 25.47 -14.11
CA GLU A 386 -11.68 26.71 -13.37
C GLU A 386 -10.20 27.09 -13.31
N ALA A 387 -9.31 26.13 -13.04
CA ALA A 387 -7.88 26.39 -12.97
C ALA A 387 -7.32 26.92 -14.30
N LYS A 388 -7.74 26.31 -15.42
CA LYS A 388 -7.35 26.76 -16.76
C LYS A 388 -7.92 28.14 -17.09
N ALA A 389 -9.16 28.43 -16.71
CA ALA A 389 -9.75 29.76 -16.85
C ALA A 389 -8.98 30.83 -16.05
N ALA A 390 -8.38 30.44 -14.93
CA ALA A 390 -7.51 31.28 -14.10
C ALA A 390 -6.03 31.31 -14.56
N GLY A 391 -5.71 30.71 -15.72
CA GLY A 391 -4.37 30.72 -16.30
C GLY A 391 -3.38 29.73 -15.67
N LEU A 392 -3.85 28.79 -14.85
CA LEU A 392 -3.04 27.73 -14.28
C LEU A 392 -2.89 26.57 -15.28
N MET A 393 -1.73 25.93 -15.27
CA MET A 393 -1.54 24.67 -15.99
C MET A 393 -2.14 23.52 -15.18
N CYS A 394 -2.61 22.47 -15.86
CA CYS A 394 -3.14 21.28 -15.22
C CYS A 394 -2.40 20.01 -15.68
N ALA A 395 -2.20 19.06 -14.78
CA ALA A 395 -1.51 17.81 -15.07
C ALA A 395 -2.05 16.62 -14.25
N TYR A 396 -1.68 15.40 -14.67
CA TYR A 396 -1.97 14.16 -13.97
C TYR A 396 -0.69 13.42 -13.61
N VAL A 397 -0.72 12.68 -12.50
CA VAL A 397 0.25 11.64 -12.14
C VAL A 397 -0.52 10.38 -11.80
N SER A 398 -0.40 9.34 -12.61
CA SER A 398 -1.28 8.16 -12.60
C SER A 398 -0.48 6.88 -12.81
N ASN A 399 -1.04 5.73 -12.40
CA ASN A 399 -0.51 4.41 -12.73
C ASN A 399 -0.60 4.05 -14.22
N GLY A 400 -1.24 4.89 -15.04
CA GLY A 400 -1.29 4.74 -16.49
C GLY A 400 -2.31 3.72 -16.99
N ASN A 401 -3.13 3.13 -16.12
CA ASN A 401 -4.21 2.20 -16.48
C ASN A 401 -5.40 2.93 -17.14
N ASN A 402 -5.14 3.86 -18.06
CA ASN A 402 -6.14 4.71 -18.69
C ASN A 402 -6.85 4.01 -19.86
N THR A 403 -8.08 4.41 -20.13
CA THR A 403 -8.85 4.03 -21.32
C THR A 403 -8.81 5.15 -22.37
N PRO A 404 -9.16 4.87 -23.65
CA PRO A 404 -9.39 5.92 -24.63
C PRO A 404 -10.40 6.97 -24.14
N GLU A 405 -11.51 6.53 -23.57
CA GLU A 405 -12.64 7.39 -23.19
C GLU A 405 -12.26 8.38 -22.07
N VAL A 406 -11.55 7.92 -21.03
CA VAL A 406 -11.11 8.83 -19.96
C VAL A 406 -10.04 9.79 -20.47
N MET A 407 -9.15 9.34 -21.36
CA MET A 407 -8.12 10.21 -21.93
C MET A 407 -8.73 11.29 -22.82
N GLU A 408 -9.71 10.95 -23.66
CA GLU A 408 -10.48 11.92 -24.46
C GLU A 408 -11.19 12.94 -23.57
N TYR A 409 -11.76 12.49 -22.45
CA TYR A 409 -12.45 13.35 -21.49
C TYR A 409 -11.52 14.36 -20.79
N ILE A 410 -10.33 13.93 -20.34
CA ILE A 410 -9.41 14.81 -19.61
C ILE A 410 -8.51 15.66 -20.52
N ARG A 411 -8.21 15.19 -21.74
CA ARG A 411 -7.24 15.80 -22.67
C ARG A 411 -7.39 17.31 -22.88
N PRO A 412 -8.61 17.88 -23.02
CA PRO A 412 -8.76 19.32 -23.26
C PRO A 412 -8.26 20.19 -22.11
N TYR A 413 -8.16 19.63 -20.91
CA TYR A 413 -7.94 20.38 -19.68
C TYR A 413 -6.51 20.27 -19.16
N ILE A 414 -5.72 19.31 -19.64
CA ILE A 414 -4.38 19.02 -19.12
C ILE A 414 -3.30 19.24 -20.18
N SER A 415 -2.09 19.54 -19.71
CA SER A 415 -0.90 19.76 -20.57
C SER A 415 0.15 18.67 -20.41
N ALA A 416 0.21 18.03 -19.24
CA ALA A 416 1.19 17.00 -18.92
C ALA A 416 0.55 15.78 -18.22
N TYR A 417 1.13 14.61 -18.45
CA TYR A 417 0.69 13.33 -17.90
C TYR A 417 1.91 12.50 -17.49
N LYS A 418 2.07 12.26 -16.19
CA LYS A 418 3.11 11.38 -15.67
C LYS A 418 2.54 9.98 -15.46
N VAL A 419 3.29 8.98 -15.91
CA VAL A 419 2.91 7.58 -15.78
C VAL A 419 3.88 6.85 -14.87
N ASP A 420 3.33 6.16 -13.88
CA ASP A 420 4.08 5.21 -13.06
C ASP A 420 4.13 3.83 -13.73
N LEU A 421 5.20 3.56 -14.49
CA LEU A 421 5.48 2.25 -15.07
C LEU A 421 6.14 1.36 -14.02
N LYS A 422 5.36 0.47 -13.41
CA LYS A 422 5.78 -0.28 -12.22
C LYS A 422 6.76 -1.42 -12.49
N CYS A 423 6.62 -2.15 -13.58
CA CYS A 423 7.50 -3.26 -13.98
C CYS A 423 7.21 -3.60 -15.45
N MET A 424 8.13 -4.29 -16.15
CA MET A 424 7.92 -4.79 -17.52
C MET A 424 7.52 -6.27 -17.57
N GLN A 425 7.31 -6.88 -16.40
CA GLN A 425 6.80 -8.25 -16.28
C GLN A 425 5.30 -8.24 -15.99
N ASP A 426 4.50 -8.66 -16.97
CA ASP A 426 3.03 -8.71 -16.87
C ASP A 426 2.54 -9.58 -15.69
N LYS A 427 3.25 -10.67 -15.37
CA LYS A 427 2.98 -11.49 -14.17
C LYS A 427 3.10 -10.67 -12.89
N ASN A 428 4.13 -9.82 -12.76
CA ASN A 428 4.31 -8.97 -11.59
C ASN A 428 3.31 -7.81 -11.58
N TYR A 429 2.96 -7.27 -12.75
CA TYR A 429 1.93 -6.24 -12.88
C TYR A 429 0.56 -6.73 -12.42
N ARG A 430 0.20 -7.99 -12.75
CA ARG A 430 -1.03 -8.64 -12.27
C ARG A 430 -1.08 -8.80 -10.75
N LYS A 431 0.05 -9.06 -10.08
CA LYS A 431 0.11 -9.10 -8.61
C LYS A 431 -0.27 -7.76 -7.97
N LEU A 432 -0.02 -6.66 -8.68
CA LEU A 432 -0.41 -5.31 -8.27
C LEU A 432 -1.88 -5.00 -8.62
N GLY A 433 -2.61 -5.90 -9.29
CA GLY A 433 -3.98 -5.68 -9.75
C GLY A 433 -4.10 -4.88 -11.04
N GLY A 434 -3.02 -4.76 -11.81
CA GLY A 434 -3.03 -4.12 -13.12
C GLY A 434 -2.75 -5.10 -14.26
N VAL A 435 -2.91 -4.64 -15.49
CA VAL A 435 -2.45 -5.34 -16.70
C VAL A 435 -1.38 -4.47 -17.33
N LEU A 436 -0.18 -5.02 -17.57
CA LEU A 436 0.95 -4.25 -18.08
C LEU A 436 0.59 -3.56 -19.41
N GLN A 437 -0.03 -4.30 -20.32
CA GLN A 437 -0.39 -3.80 -21.64
C GLN A 437 -1.27 -2.55 -21.58
N ASN A 438 -2.20 -2.46 -20.63
CA ASN A 438 -3.03 -1.27 -20.46
C ASN A 438 -2.19 -0.02 -20.15
N THR A 439 -1.13 -0.18 -19.35
CA THR A 439 -0.21 0.91 -19.01
C THR A 439 0.64 1.30 -20.22
N LEU A 440 1.18 0.31 -20.94
CA LEU A 440 1.98 0.56 -22.15
C LEU A 440 1.16 1.27 -23.24
N ASP A 441 -0.08 0.84 -23.45
CA ASP A 441 -1.00 1.49 -24.39
C ASP A 441 -1.42 2.88 -23.89
N GLY A 442 -1.59 3.04 -22.56
CA GLY A 442 -1.88 4.32 -21.94
C GLY A 442 -0.77 5.35 -22.12
N ILE A 443 0.50 4.93 -22.06
CA ILE A 443 1.67 5.78 -22.33
C ILE A 443 1.68 6.23 -23.79
N LYS A 444 1.53 5.29 -24.74
CA LYS A 444 1.48 5.60 -26.18
C LYS A 444 0.36 6.57 -26.48
N ARG A 445 -0.83 6.30 -25.96
CA ARG A 445 -2.02 7.15 -26.13
C ARG A 445 -1.78 8.56 -25.61
N ALA A 446 -1.24 8.73 -24.40
CA ALA A 446 -0.96 10.05 -23.86
C ALA A 446 0.00 10.85 -24.76
N HIS A 447 1.06 10.20 -25.26
CA HIS A 447 2.02 10.81 -26.18
C HIS A 447 1.39 11.15 -27.55
N GLU A 448 0.64 10.22 -28.14
CA GLU A 448 -0.06 10.40 -29.43
C GLU A 448 -1.09 11.54 -29.39
N MET A 449 -1.71 11.78 -28.22
CA MET A 449 -2.61 12.91 -27.98
C MET A 449 -1.86 14.25 -27.82
N GLY A 450 -0.53 14.26 -27.87
CA GLY A 450 0.29 15.45 -27.77
C GLY A 450 0.38 16.03 -26.35
N LEU A 451 0.20 15.20 -25.32
CA LEU A 451 0.52 15.58 -23.95
C LEU A 451 2.03 15.51 -23.73
N TRP A 452 2.56 16.36 -22.86
CA TRP A 452 3.91 16.12 -22.34
C TRP A 452 3.88 14.89 -21.42
N VAL A 453 4.70 13.89 -21.71
CA VAL A 453 4.74 12.63 -20.96
C VAL A 453 6.07 12.49 -20.26
N GLU A 454 6.03 12.17 -18.97
CA GLU A 454 7.18 11.69 -18.21
C GLU A 454 6.83 10.35 -17.58
N ILE A 455 7.81 9.45 -17.46
CA ILE A 455 7.59 8.11 -16.92
C ILE A 455 8.43 7.94 -15.67
N VAL A 456 7.85 7.38 -14.62
CA VAL A 456 8.58 7.02 -13.41
C VAL A 456 8.48 5.53 -13.15
N THR A 457 9.61 4.94 -12.78
CA THR A 457 9.72 3.57 -12.29
C THR A 457 10.34 3.63 -10.90
N LEU A 458 9.59 3.17 -9.91
CA LEU A 458 10.14 2.90 -8.59
C LEU A 458 10.96 1.63 -8.71
N THR A 459 12.28 1.74 -8.66
CA THR A 459 13.19 0.61 -8.85
C THR A 459 13.33 -0.13 -7.53
N ILE A 460 12.90 -1.39 -7.51
CA ILE A 460 12.81 -2.24 -6.32
C ILE A 460 13.77 -3.42 -6.52
N PRO A 461 14.85 -3.50 -5.72
CA PRO A 461 15.84 -4.57 -5.80
C PRO A 461 15.19 -5.95 -5.71
N GLY A 462 15.45 -6.84 -6.68
CA GLY A 462 14.90 -8.20 -6.72
C GLY A 462 13.46 -8.30 -7.25
N PHE A 463 12.81 -7.18 -7.58
CA PHE A 463 11.44 -7.18 -8.15
C PHE A 463 11.41 -6.74 -9.62
N ASN A 464 12.03 -5.60 -9.93
CA ASN A 464 11.99 -4.97 -11.26
C ASN A 464 13.32 -4.31 -11.67
N ASP A 465 14.42 -4.65 -10.99
CA ASP A 465 15.73 -4.04 -11.20
C ASP A 465 16.71 -4.93 -11.99
N SER A 466 16.27 -6.05 -12.57
CA SER A 466 17.16 -6.85 -13.43
C SER A 466 17.59 -6.06 -14.66
N ASN A 467 18.78 -6.36 -15.21
CA ASN A 467 19.27 -5.67 -16.41
C ASN A 467 18.29 -5.83 -17.57
N GLU A 468 17.74 -7.03 -17.74
CA GLU A 468 16.80 -7.37 -18.79
C GLU A 468 15.55 -6.50 -18.69
N GLU A 469 14.97 -6.38 -17.50
CA GLU A 469 13.73 -5.63 -17.30
C GLU A 469 13.93 -4.12 -17.44
N LEU A 470 15.06 -3.59 -16.97
CA LEU A 470 15.44 -2.19 -17.15
C LEU A 470 15.68 -1.87 -18.64
N TRP A 471 16.31 -2.79 -19.39
CA TRP A 471 16.47 -2.66 -20.84
C TRP A 471 15.12 -2.69 -21.57
N ASP A 472 14.20 -3.57 -21.17
CA ASP A 472 12.86 -3.63 -21.74
C ASP A 472 12.10 -2.32 -21.51
N ALA A 473 12.18 -1.77 -20.29
CA ALA A 473 11.55 -0.50 -19.95
C ALA A 473 12.14 0.64 -20.80
N ALA A 474 13.47 0.77 -20.80
CA ALA A 474 14.17 1.82 -21.52
C ALA A 474 13.91 1.77 -23.04
N ARG A 475 13.95 0.58 -23.65
CA ARG A 475 13.66 0.38 -25.08
C ARG A 475 12.21 0.67 -25.42
N PHE A 476 11.28 0.26 -24.56
CA PHE A 476 9.88 0.60 -24.73
C PHE A 476 9.69 2.12 -24.76
N ILE A 477 10.23 2.83 -23.77
CA ILE A 477 10.10 4.30 -23.66
C ILE A 477 10.74 4.98 -24.89
N ALA A 478 11.99 4.61 -25.23
CA ALA A 478 12.69 5.17 -26.38
C ALA A 478 11.98 4.85 -27.71
N GLY A 479 11.27 3.73 -27.79
CA GLY A 479 10.42 3.35 -28.92
C GLY A 479 9.15 4.18 -29.04
N VAL A 480 8.64 4.74 -27.94
CA VAL A 480 7.56 5.74 -27.99
C VAL A 480 8.13 7.11 -28.38
N SER A 481 9.14 7.58 -27.65
CA SER A 481 9.92 8.76 -27.99
C SER A 481 11.17 8.85 -27.12
N LYS A 482 12.31 9.20 -27.74
CA LYS A 482 13.58 9.43 -27.03
C LYS A 482 13.55 10.67 -26.13
N ASP A 483 12.58 11.56 -26.35
CA ASP A 483 12.42 12.82 -25.62
C ASP A 483 11.67 12.65 -24.30
N ILE A 484 11.00 11.50 -24.09
CA ILE A 484 10.27 11.22 -22.85
C ILE A 484 11.28 11.02 -21.72
N PRO A 485 11.25 11.85 -20.66
CA PRO A 485 12.07 11.63 -19.48
C PRO A 485 11.68 10.35 -18.76
N TRP A 486 12.67 9.50 -18.49
CA TRP A 486 12.51 8.35 -17.63
C TRP A 486 13.14 8.61 -16.26
N HIS A 487 12.33 8.46 -15.21
CA HIS A 487 12.73 8.65 -13.82
C HIS A 487 12.85 7.30 -13.15
N VAL A 488 14.06 6.88 -12.79
CA VAL A 488 14.32 5.73 -11.94
C VAL A 488 14.47 6.22 -10.50
N THR A 489 13.61 5.74 -9.60
CA THR A 489 13.54 6.29 -8.24
C THR A 489 13.79 5.22 -7.19
N ALA A 490 14.48 5.58 -6.11
CA ALA A 490 14.73 4.66 -5.01
C ALA A 490 13.44 4.28 -4.29
N PHE A 491 13.28 2.98 -4.12
CA PHE A 491 12.36 2.36 -3.19
C PHE A 491 12.92 2.40 -1.78
N HIS A 492 12.00 2.55 -0.84
CA HIS A 492 12.22 2.38 0.58
C HIS A 492 11.17 1.39 1.08
N LYS A 493 11.58 0.48 1.96
CA LYS A 493 10.69 -0.51 2.59
C LYS A 493 9.58 0.22 3.35
N ASP A 494 8.34 -0.07 2.98
CA ASP A 494 7.14 0.60 3.47
C ASP A 494 5.91 -0.33 3.24
N TYR A 495 4.70 0.23 3.08
CA TYR A 495 3.47 -0.46 2.66
C TYR A 495 3.24 -1.77 3.44
N LYS A 496 2.73 -2.80 2.75
CA LYS A 496 2.94 -4.22 3.05
C LYS A 496 4.25 -4.76 2.40
N MET A 497 4.98 -3.96 1.61
CA MET A 497 6.16 -4.32 0.79
C MET A 497 7.49 -4.05 1.52
N THR A 498 7.91 -4.93 2.42
CA THR A 498 9.26 -4.85 3.04
C THR A 498 10.25 -5.80 2.35
N ASP A 499 9.83 -6.40 1.23
CA ASP A 499 10.21 -7.75 0.78
C ASP A 499 11.40 -7.76 -0.18
N TYR A 500 12.06 -6.60 -0.20
CA TYR A 500 13.07 -6.13 -1.12
C TYR A 500 13.90 -5.07 -0.40
N ASP A 501 15.22 -5.04 -0.62
CA ASP A 501 16.06 -4.03 0.02
C ASP A 501 15.74 -2.60 -0.42
N ASN A 502 16.09 -1.62 0.43
CA ASN A 502 16.07 -0.23 0.00
C ASN A 502 17.00 -0.09 -1.21
N THR A 503 16.56 0.61 -2.24
CA THR A 503 17.36 0.80 -3.45
C THR A 503 18.58 1.63 -3.11
N ASP A 504 19.75 1.11 -3.46
CA ASP A 504 20.99 1.84 -3.31
C ASP A 504 21.26 2.73 -4.54
N ALA A 505 22.19 3.68 -4.37
CA ALA A 505 22.57 4.58 -5.44
C ALA A 505 23.13 3.81 -6.65
N LYS A 506 23.87 2.71 -6.42
CA LYS A 506 24.46 1.88 -7.47
C LYS A 506 23.39 1.29 -8.40
N THR A 507 22.29 0.82 -7.84
CA THR A 507 21.16 0.27 -8.60
C THR A 507 20.50 1.33 -9.46
N LEU A 508 20.30 2.54 -8.93
CA LEU A 508 19.75 3.65 -9.72
C LEU A 508 20.70 4.13 -10.81
N LEU A 509 22.00 4.24 -10.52
CA LEU A 509 23.02 4.63 -11.51
C LEU A 509 23.06 3.62 -12.67
N ARG A 510 23.04 2.33 -12.38
CA ARG A 510 22.95 1.26 -13.39
C ARG A 510 21.69 1.39 -14.24
N ALA A 511 20.53 1.62 -13.62
CA ALA A 511 19.28 1.80 -14.35
C ALA A 511 19.32 3.05 -15.25
N ALA A 512 19.93 4.13 -14.77
CA ALA A 512 20.07 5.37 -15.53
C ALA A 512 21.03 5.22 -16.72
N GLU A 513 22.15 4.52 -16.53
CA GLU A 513 23.10 4.15 -17.59
C GLU A 513 22.42 3.33 -18.68
N ILE A 514 21.66 2.28 -18.31
CA ILE A 514 20.85 1.48 -19.25
C ILE A 514 19.88 2.37 -20.04
N GLY A 515 19.19 3.29 -19.37
CA GLY A 515 18.29 4.24 -20.02
C GLY A 515 19.00 5.07 -21.10
N ARG A 516 20.18 5.60 -20.78
CA ARG A 516 21.00 6.40 -21.71
C ARG A 516 21.52 5.56 -22.86
N GLU A 517 22.00 4.35 -22.59
CA GLU A 517 22.47 3.39 -23.60
C GLU A 517 21.35 2.94 -24.56
N ALA A 518 20.11 2.86 -24.07
CA ALA A 518 18.93 2.61 -24.90
C ALA A 518 18.54 3.80 -25.80
N GLY A 519 19.19 4.96 -25.64
CA GLY A 519 19.03 6.13 -26.49
C GLY A 519 18.05 7.18 -25.97
N LEU A 520 17.59 7.07 -24.72
CA LEU A 520 16.81 8.13 -24.07
C LEU A 520 17.68 9.38 -23.90
N GLN A 521 17.12 10.54 -24.23
CA GLN A 521 17.81 11.82 -24.09
C GLN A 521 17.86 12.28 -22.63
N PHE A 522 16.87 11.89 -21.83
CA PHE A 522 16.73 12.32 -20.43
C PHE A 522 16.42 11.12 -19.55
N VAL A 523 17.34 10.83 -18.63
CA VAL A 523 17.16 9.81 -17.61
C VAL A 523 17.55 10.41 -16.26
N TYR A 524 16.65 10.30 -15.29
CA TYR A 524 16.80 10.89 -13.98
C TYR A 524 16.81 9.81 -12.90
N ALA A 525 17.74 9.93 -11.95
CA ALA A 525 17.84 9.03 -10.81
C ALA A 525 17.49 9.80 -9.53
N GLY A 526 16.37 9.45 -8.89
CA GLY A 526 15.75 10.22 -7.81
C GLY A 526 15.55 9.48 -6.49
N ASN A 527 14.98 10.19 -5.51
CA ASN A 527 14.75 9.76 -4.11
C ASN A 527 16.01 9.44 -3.26
N LEU A 528 17.21 9.74 -3.77
CA LEU A 528 18.46 9.69 -3.02
C LEU A 528 19.25 11.01 -3.23
N PRO A 529 18.77 12.14 -2.66
CA PRO A 529 19.29 13.46 -2.99
C PRO A 529 20.80 13.57 -2.72
N GLY A 530 21.54 14.06 -3.72
CA GLY A 530 22.99 14.21 -3.70
C GLY A 530 23.78 12.91 -3.88
N ARG A 531 23.11 11.76 -4.11
CA ARG A 531 23.77 10.44 -4.18
C ARG A 531 23.79 9.83 -5.58
N THR A 532 23.11 10.43 -6.56
CA THR A 532 23.02 9.91 -7.93
C THR A 532 23.78 10.76 -8.95
N GLY A 533 24.54 11.76 -8.49
CA GLY A 533 25.49 12.51 -9.31
C GLY A 533 24.82 13.29 -10.43
N GLU A 534 25.33 13.16 -11.66
CA GLU A 534 24.80 13.90 -12.82
C GLU A 534 23.36 13.52 -13.19
N TYR A 535 22.86 12.36 -12.75
CA TYR A 535 21.50 11.92 -13.05
C TYR A 535 20.41 12.67 -12.26
N GLU A 536 20.74 13.68 -11.45
CA GLU A 536 19.78 14.66 -10.92
C GLU A 536 19.63 15.89 -11.84
N ASP A 537 20.62 16.13 -12.69
CA ASP A 537 20.77 17.34 -13.49
C ASP A 537 20.19 17.15 -14.90
N THR A 538 19.71 18.25 -15.51
CA THR A 538 19.28 18.24 -16.92
C THR A 538 20.44 18.70 -17.80
N PHE A 539 20.79 17.90 -18.80
CA PHE A 539 21.81 18.23 -19.80
C PHE A 539 21.19 18.46 -21.18
N CYS A 540 21.83 19.32 -21.98
CA CYS A 540 21.44 19.53 -23.37
C CYS A 540 21.73 18.26 -24.18
N PRO A 541 20.75 17.68 -24.90
CA PRO A 541 20.95 16.44 -25.67
C PRO A 541 21.98 16.59 -26.80
N GLN A 542 22.13 17.80 -27.35
CA GLN A 542 23.03 18.04 -28.49
C GLN A 542 24.48 18.36 -28.10
N CYS A 543 24.72 19.19 -27.06
CA CYS A 543 26.07 19.66 -26.73
C CYS A 543 26.53 19.30 -25.30
N ASN A 544 25.72 18.53 -24.58
CA ASN A 544 25.97 18.08 -23.20
C ASN A 544 26.26 19.22 -22.20
N GLU A 545 25.80 20.44 -22.48
CA GLU A 545 25.87 21.54 -21.53
C GLU A 545 24.88 21.26 -20.39
N ARG A 546 25.29 21.44 -19.14
CA ARG A 546 24.37 21.36 -18.02
C ARG A 546 23.43 22.56 -18.04
N LEU A 547 22.14 22.27 -18.13
CA LEU A 547 21.08 23.27 -18.26
C LEU A 547 20.36 23.53 -16.94
N ILE A 548 20.21 22.50 -16.10
CA ILE A 548 19.58 22.62 -14.79
C ILE A 548 20.39 21.79 -13.81
N GLN A 549 20.83 22.40 -12.71
CA GLN A 549 21.46 21.70 -11.59
C GLN A 549 20.44 21.46 -10.47
N ARG A 550 20.36 20.24 -9.94
CA ARG A 550 19.46 19.88 -8.85
C ARG A 550 20.15 19.16 -7.70
N SER A 551 19.50 19.21 -6.54
CA SER A 551 19.67 18.25 -5.46
C SER A 551 18.30 17.88 -4.90
N GLY A 552 17.86 16.65 -5.15
CA GLY A 552 16.49 16.22 -4.88
C GLY A 552 15.46 17.10 -5.59
N TYR A 553 14.66 17.83 -4.81
CA TYR A 553 13.60 18.71 -5.34
C TYR A 553 14.03 20.19 -5.44
N THR A 554 15.29 20.49 -5.16
CA THR A 554 15.81 21.86 -5.18
C THR A 554 16.57 22.12 -6.48
N ILE A 555 16.28 23.24 -7.15
CA ILE A 555 17.07 23.71 -8.29
C ILE A 555 18.13 24.69 -7.78
N HIS A 556 19.39 24.46 -8.13
CA HIS A 556 20.51 25.33 -7.79
C HIS A 556 20.90 26.26 -8.95
N GLU A 557 20.72 25.80 -10.19
CA GLU A 557 21.08 26.53 -11.40
C GLU A 557 20.04 26.25 -12.49
N TYR A 558 19.64 27.27 -13.25
CA TYR A 558 18.71 27.14 -14.37
C TYR A 558 19.18 28.00 -15.54
N ARG A 559 19.31 27.38 -16.73
CA ARG A 559 19.89 28.01 -17.92
C ARG A 559 19.10 27.82 -19.21
N ILE A 560 17.95 27.15 -19.16
CA ILE A 560 17.08 27.01 -20.35
C ILE A 560 16.45 28.39 -20.65
N THR A 561 16.40 28.75 -21.93
CA THR A 561 15.81 30.03 -22.38
C THR A 561 14.28 30.02 -22.29
N GLY A 562 13.65 31.19 -22.39
CA GLY A 562 12.18 31.30 -22.43
C GLY A 562 11.53 30.60 -23.63
N GLU A 563 12.29 30.39 -24.69
CA GLU A 563 11.89 29.62 -25.88
C GLU A 563 12.09 28.10 -25.71
N GLY A 564 12.63 27.65 -24.57
CA GLY A 564 12.91 26.24 -24.31
C GLY A 564 14.13 25.71 -25.06
N THR A 565 15.16 26.54 -25.26
CA THR A 565 16.39 26.15 -25.97
C THR A 565 17.62 26.17 -25.06
N CYS A 566 18.66 25.45 -25.47
CA CYS A 566 19.98 25.51 -24.86
C CYS A 566 20.67 26.83 -25.23
N PRO A 567 21.17 27.63 -24.27
CA PRO A 567 21.80 28.93 -24.56
C PRO A 567 23.15 28.80 -25.28
N LYS A 568 23.78 27.62 -25.25
CA LYS A 568 25.09 27.37 -25.86
C LYS A 568 25.02 26.98 -27.33
N CYS A 569 24.11 26.08 -27.69
CA CYS A 569 24.01 25.52 -29.05
C CYS A 569 22.66 25.78 -29.73
N ASN A 570 21.73 26.45 -29.04
CA ASN A 570 20.37 26.77 -29.50
C ASN A 570 19.50 25.53 -29.83
N ALA A 571 19.91 24.33 -29.43
CA ALA A 571 19.11 23.13 -29.56
C ALA A 571 17.81 23.28 -28.75
N LYS A 572 16.68 22.86 -29.32
CA LYS A 572 15.43 22.75 -28.57
C LYS A 572 15.57 21.68 -27.49
N VAL A 573 15.17 22.02 -26.28
CA VAL A 573 15.12 21.09 -25.14
C VAL A 573 13.66 20.69 -24.96
N PRO A 574 13.29 19.43 -25.23
CA PRO A 574 11.90 18.97 -25.09
C PRO A 574 11.38 19.20 -23.66
N GLY A 575 10.23 19.85 -23.53
CA GLY A 575 9.59 20.14 -22.24
C GLY A 575 8.60 21.30 -22.32
N ILE A 576 7.96 21.58 -21.18
CA ILE A 576 7.12 22.75 -20.94
C ILE A 576 7.87 23.66 -19.97
N TRP A 577 8.43 24.76 -20.46
CA TRP A 577 9.34 25.62 -19.71
C TRP A 577 8.67 26.97 -19.33
N PRO A 578 9.07 27.58 -18.21
CA PRO A 578 8.70 28.97 -17.92
C PRO A 578 9.14 29.90 -19.04
N LYS A 579 8.23 30.72 -19.55
CA LYS A 579 8.55 31.72 -20.59
C LYS A 579 9.53 32.78 -20.10
N ASP A 580 9.50 33.07 -18.81
CA ASP A 580 10.42 33.97 -18.14
C ASP A 580 11.29 33.15 -17.17
N PRO A 581 12.55 32.85 -17.54
CA PRO A 581 13.49 32.12 -16.69
C PRO A 581 13.69 32.74 -15.30
N SER A 582 13.44 34.04 -15.12
CA SER A 582 13.58 34.70 -13.82
C SER A 582 12.53 34.27 -12.79
N GLN A 583 11.45 33.62 -13.25
CA GLN A 583 10.39 33.07 -12.38
C GLN A 583 10.76 31.69 -11.77
N VAL A 584 11.88 31.09 -12.19
CA VAL A 584 12.36 29.83 -11.63
C VAL A 584 12.90 30.07 -10.24
N THR A 585 12.31 29.42 -9.23
CA THR A 585 12.80 29.52 -7.86
C THR A 585 14.08 28.72 -7.71
N LEU A 586 15.19 29.41 -7.44
CA LEU A 586 16.47 28.78 -7.12
C LEU A 586 16.65 28.65 -5.60
N ASN A 587 17.26 27.55 -5.16
CA ASN A 587 17.59 27.27 -3.76
C ASN A 587 16.38 27.34 -2.80
N GLY A 588 15.18 27.01 -3.32
CA GLY A 588 13.98 26.89 -2.50
C GLY A 588 14.14 25.78 -1.44
N MET A 589 13.39 25.89 -0.33
CA MET A 589 13.51 24.94 0.79
C MET A 589 13.10 23.50 0.44
N GLY A 590 12.47 23.26 -0.71
CA GLY A 590 12.05 21.91 -1.12
C GLY A 590 10.91 21.30 -0.29
N ILE A 591 10.31 22.08 0.61
CA ILE A 591 9.28 21.62 1.57
C ILE A 591 7.86 21.98 1.11
N PRO A 592 6.84 21.18 1.50
CA PRO A 592 5.44 21.53 1.29
C PRO A 592 5.09 22.89 1.92
N LEU A 593 4.35 23.70 1.18
CA LEU A 593 3.71 24.90 1.70
C LEU A 593 2.39 24.54 2.40
N PRO A 594 2.08 25.15 3.56
CA PRO A 594 0.82 24.94 4.23
C PRO A 594 -0.37 25.33 3.33
N VAL A 595 -1.29 24.39 3.13
CA VAL A 595 -2.53 24.60 2.36
C VAL A 595 -3.69 24.79 3.34
N ARG A 596 -3.74 25.95 4.01
CA ARG A 596 -4.83 26.30 4.95
C ARG A 596 -5.89 27.17 4.27
#